data_AF-A0A222XCG2-F1
#
_entry.id   AF-A0A222XCG2-F1
#
_cell.length_a   1.000
_cell.length_b   1.000
_cell.length_c   1.000
_cell.angle_alpha   90.00
_cell.angle_beta   90.00
_cell.angle_gamma   90.00
#
_symmetry.space_group_name_H-M   'P 1'
#
loop_
_entity.id
_entity.type
_entity.pdbx_description
1 polymer ?
#
loop_
_entity_poly.entity_id
_entity_poly.type
_entity_poly.pdbx_seq_one_letter_code
_entity_poly.pdbx_strand_id
1 'polypeptide(L)'
;MAGKPSTPVLAKLVGLAAAAAAAWAANQVITQSWQAARGHKPPKAEDPGDSQLAEILVAAALSGAAVAVARALATRGTARFAVKTDITD
;
A
#
# COMPACT_ATOMS: atom_id res chain seq x y z
N MET A 1 14.42 -34.54 -5.31
CA MET A 1 15.47 -33.49 -5.25
C MET A 1 14.77 -32.16 -5.10
N ALA A 2 14.81 -31.52 -3.92
CA ALA A 2 14.19 -30.22 -3.71
C ALA A 2 15.03 -29.16 -4.44
N GLY A 3 14.55 -28.70 -5.60
CA GLY A 3 15.21 -27.64 -6.35
C GLY A 3 15.29 -26.39 -5.48
N LYS A 4 16.50 -25.81 -5.33
CA LYS A 4 16.65 -24.51 -4.68
C LYS A 4 15.68 -23.53 -5.37
N PRO A 5 14.90 -22.74 -4.61
CA PRO A 5 14.01 -21.76 -5.20
C PRO A 5 14.83 -20.86 -6.12
N SER A 6 14.45 -20.83 -7.39
CA SER A 6 15.12 -19.99 -8.38
C SER A 6 15.02 -18.54 -7.93
N THR A 7 16.09 -17.75 -8.13
CA THR A 7 16.16 -16.31 -7.84
C THR A 7 14.86 -15.53 -8.13
N PRO A 8 14.13 -15.75 -9.25
CA PRO A 8 12.85 -15.09 -9.51
C PRO A 8 11.72 -15.45 -8.52
N VAL A 9 11.66 -16.68 -8.01
CA VAL A 9 10.66 -17.10 -7.00
C VAL A 9 10.95 -16.42 -5.67
N LEU A 10 12.23 -16.34 -5.28
CA LEU A 10 12.64 -15.65 -4.07
C LEU A 10 12.30 -14.16 -4.12
N ALA A 11 12.55 -13.50 -5.25
CA ALA A 11 12.20 -12.11 -5.46
C ALA A 11 10.68 -11.85 -5.38
N LYS A 12 9.87 -12.76 -5.94
CA LYS A 12 8.39 -12.69 -5.84
C LYS A 12 7.91 -12.80 -4.39
N LEU A 13 8.47 -13.73 -3.62
CA LEU A 13 8.12 -13.92 -2.21
C LEU A 13 8.47 -12.71 -1.36
N VAL A 14 9.67 -12.14 -1.56
CA VAL A 14 10.10 -10.92 -0.87
C VAL A 14 9.22 -9.74 -1.25
N GLY A 15 8.90 -9.59 -2.54
CA GLY A 15 7.99 -8.53 -3.02
C GLY A 15 6.59 -8.64 -2.41
N LEU A 16 6.06 -9.86 -2.32
CA LEU A 16 4.77 -10.12 -1.68
C LEU A 16 4.80 -9.76 -0.18
N ALA A 17 5.83 -10.18 0.53
CA ALA A 17 6.00 -9.87 1.95
C ALA A 17 6.13 -8.35 2.20
N ALA A 18 6.89 -7.66 1.36
CA ALA A 18 7.03 -6.21 1.42
C ALA A 18 5.70 -5.49 1.16
N ALA A 19 4.93 -5.94 0.16
CA ALA A 19 3.60 -5.39 -0.13
C ALA A 19 2.63 -5.60 1.04
N ALA A 20 2.63 -6.79 1.65
CA ALA A 20 1.80 -7.09 2.80
C ALA A 20 2.18 -6.22 4.02
N ALA A 21 3.47 -6.05 4.29
CA ALA A 21 3.95 -5.18 5.37
C ALA A 21 3.57 -3.72 5.14
N ALA A 22 3.70 -3.23 3.90
CA ALA A 22 3.28 -1.88 3.53
C ALA A 22 1.77 -1.67 3.68
N ALA A 23 0.96 -2.64 3.26
CA ALA A 23 -0.49 -2.61 3.43
C ALA A 23 -0.88 -2.57 4.91
N TRP A 24 -0.24 -3.40 5.75
CA TRP A 24 -0.46 -3.40 7.19
C TRP A 24 -0.09 -2.05 7.83
N ALA A 25 1.08 -1.50 7.48
CA ALA A 25 1.53 -0.21 8.00
C ALA A 25 0.58 0.93 7.58
N ALA A 26 0.15 0.96 6.31
CA ALA A 26 -0.83 1.93 5.83
C ALA A 26 -2.14 1.84 6.62
N ASN A 27 -2.63 0.62 6.87
CA ASN A 27 -3.87 0.42 7.61
C ASN A 27 -3.75 0.89 9.07
N GLN A 28 -2.58 0.70 9.70
CA GLN A 28 -2.30 1.22 11.04
C GLN A 28 -2.27 2.76 11.06
N VAL A 29 -1.61 3.39 10.09
CA VAL A 29 -1.54 4.85 10.00
C VAL A 29 -2.94 5.45 9.80
N ILE A 30 -3.75 4.86 8.91
CA ILE A 30 -5.13 5.29 8.69
C ILE A 30 -5.95 5.10 9.97
N THR A 31 -5.87 3.93 10.62
CA THR A 31 -6.65 3.68 11.85
C THR A 31 -6.26 4.62 12.98
N GLN A 32 -4.97 4.86 13.20
CA GLN A 32 -4.49 5.74 14.26
C GLN A 32 -4.80 7.21 13.98
N SER A 33 -4.58 7.68 12.74
CA SER A 33 -4.93 9.06 12.37
C SER A 33 -6.43 9.31 12.50
N TRP A 34 -7.27 8.33 12.17
CA TRP A 34 -8.72 8.42 12.33
C TRP A 34 -9.15 8.43 13.80
N GLN A 35 -8.62 7.52 14.60
CA GLN A 35 -8.90 7.48 16.04
C GLN A 35 -8.45 8.77 16.72
N ALA A 36 -7.28 9.30 16.36
CA ALA A 36 -6.78 10.56 16.90
C ALA A 36 -7.65 11.77 16.51
N ALA A 37 -8.15 11.81 15.27
CA ALA A 37 -8.93 12.94 14.77
C ALA A 37 -10.42 12.88 15.12
N ARG A 38 -11.02 11.69 15.18
CA ARG A 38 -12.48 11.49 15.32
C ARG A 38 -12.88 10.74 16.58
N GLY A 39 -11.94 10.13 17.31
CA GLY A 39 -12.21 9.38 18.54
C GLY A 39 -12.84 8.00 18.33
N HIS A 40 -13.12 7.61 17.08
CA HIS A 40 -13.69 6.32 16.70
C HIS A 40 -12.98 5.71 15.48
N LYS A 41 -13.27 4.44 15.20
CA LYS A 41 -12.71 3.75 14.02
C LYS A 41 -13.25 4.38 12.72
N PRO A 42 -12.48 4.32 11.61
CA PRO A 42 -12.96 4.79 10.31
C PRO A 42 -14.26 4.08 9.92
N PRO A 43 -15.29 4.83 9.46
CA PRO A 43 -16.51 4.22 8.95
C PRO A 43 -16.18 3.39 7.70
N LYS A 44 -16.80 2.22 7.59
CA LYS A 44 -16.72 1.42 6.36
C LYS A 44 -17.73 1.96 5.35
N ALA A 45 -17.42 1.85 4.07
CA ALA A 45 -18.32 2.30 2.99
C ALA A 45 -19.68 1.59 2.98
N GLU A 46 -19.78 0.45 3.67
CA GLU A 46 -20.98 -0.40 3.78
C GLU A 46 -21.71 -0.27 5.12
N ASP A 47 -21.30 0.64 6.01
CA ASP A 47 -21.97 0.87 7.29
C ASP A 47 -23.33 1.58 7.06
N PRO A 48 -24.46 1.04 7.53
CA PRO A 48 -25.80 1.59 7.28
C PRO A 48 -26.15 2.82 8.12
N GLY A 49 -25.19 3.35 8.88
CA GLY A 49 -25.33 4.62 9.58
C GLY A 49 -25.02 5.77 8.65
N ASP A 50 -25.79 6.85 8.77
CA ASP A 50 -25.72 8.15 8.08
C ASP A 50 -24.36 8.84 8.33
N SER A 51 -23.28 8.18 7.93
CA SER A 51 -21.89 8.58 8.11
C SER A 51 -21.73 9.81 7.24
N GLN A 52 -21.76 10.96 7.91
CA GLN A 52 -21.63 12.31 7.36
C GLN A 52 -20.77 12.25 6.10
N LEU A 53 -21.34 12.48 4.91
CA LEU A 53 -20.66 12.31 3.59
C LEU A 53 -19.22 12.84 3.56
N ALA A 54 -18.93 13.87 4.36
CA ALA A 54 -17.58 14.38 4.61
C ALA A 54 -16.58 13.31 5.10
N GLU A 55 -16.93 12.42 6.03
CA GLU A 55 -16.07 11.33 6.50
C GLU A 55 -15.76 10.32 5.39
N ILE A 56 -16.76 9.97 4.58
CA ILE A 56 -16.59 9.09 3.42
C ILE A 56 -15.64 9.76 2.41
N LEU A 57 -15.82 11.06 2.14
CA LEU A 57 -14.95 11.81 1.24
C LEU A 57 -13.51 11.90 1.75
N VAL A 58 -13.30 12.12 3.04
CA VAL A 58 -11.97 12.14 3.66
C VAL A 58 -11.31 10.76 3.57
N ALA A 59 -12.07 9.67 3.79
CA ALA A 59 -11.56 8.31 3.70
C ALA A 59 -11.17 7.96 2.25
N ALA A 60 -12.01 8.34 1.29
CA ALA A 60 -11.76 8.17 -0.12
C ALA A 60 -10.52 8.97 -0.56
N ALA A 61 -10.36 10.22 -0.11
CA ALA A 61 -9.20 11.04 -0.41
C ALA A 61 -7.89 10.42 0.12
N LEU A 62 -7.88 9.95 1.37
CA LEU A 62 -6.72 9.28 1.96
C LEU A 62 -6.37 7.98 1.22
N SER A 63 -7.38 7.19 0.87
CA SER A 63 -7.18 5.95 0.12
C SER A 63 -6.61 6.23 -1.28
N GLY A 64 -7.17 7.22 -1.99
CA GLY A 64 -6.68 7.65 -3.30
C GLY A 64 -5.25 8.18 -3.25
N ALA A 65 -4.91 8.97 -2.22
CA ALA A 65 -3.55 9.47 -2.00
C ALA A 65 -2.56 8.32 -1.76
N ALA A 66 -2.91 7.33 -0.92
CA ALA A 66 -2.07 6.16 -0.67
C ALA A 66 -1.79 5.36 -1.96
N VAL A 67 -2.82 5.12 -2.79
CA VAL A 67 -2.67 4.43 -4.08
C VAL A 67 -1.78 5.22 -5.04
N ALA A 68 -1.96 6.55 -5.12
CA ALA A 68 -1.13 7.40 -5.97
C ALA A 68 0.34 7.37 -5.55
N VAL A 69 0.63 7.43 -4.23
CA VAL A 69 1.99 7.32 -3.70
C VAL A 69 2.57 5.93 -3.99
N ALA A 70 1.82 4.86 -3.76
CA ALA A 70 2.26 3.50 -4.07
C ALA A 70 2.60 3.35 -5.57
N ARG A 71 1.76 3.89 -6.45
CA ARG A 71 2.02 3.90 -7.90
C ARG A 71 3.27 4.69 -8.27
N ALA A 72 3.45 5.87 -7.68
CA ALA A 72 4.64 6.70 -7.89
C ALA A 72 5.93 6.00 -7.41
N LEU A 73 5.87 5.30 -6.27
CA LEU A 73 7.00 4.51 -5.78
C LEU A 73 7.27 3.29 -6.66
N ALA A 74 6.23 2.62 -7.16
CA ALA A 74 6.37 1.50 -8.07
C ALA A 74 7.03 1.94 -9.40
N THR A 75 6.59 3.05 -10.00
CA THR A 75 7.16 3.57 -11.26
C THR A 75 8.58 4.10 -11.07
N ARG A 76 8.89 4.74 -9.94
CA ARG A 76 10.26 5.18 -9.61
C ARG A 76 11.17 4.00 -9.26
N GLY A 77 10.63 2.99 -8.59
CA GLY A 77 11.30 1.74 -8.29
C GLY A 77 11.69 1.02 -9.57
N THR A 78 10.75 0.81 -10.49
CA THR A 78 11.03 0.20 -11.80
C THR A 78 12.03 1.01 -12.60
N ALA A 79 11.98 2.35 -12.58
CA ALA A 79 13.00 3.18 -13.23
C ALA A 79 14.42 2.96 -12.66
N ARG A 80 14.57 2.82 -11.34
CA ARG A 80 15.88 2.54 -10.72
C ARG A 80 16.40 1.13 -11.01
N PHE A 81 15.51 0.15 -11.18
CA PHE A 81 15.91 -1.21 -11.58
C PHE A 81 16.20 -1.32 -13.08
N ALA A 82 15.46 -0.60 -13.93
CA ALA A 82 15.69 -0.56 -15.38
C ALA A 82 17.01 0.14 -15.74
N VAL A 83 17.38 1.21 -15.03
CA VAL A 83 18.69 1.88 -15.21
C VAL A 83 19.85 0.98 -14.76
N LYS A 84 19.64 0.07 -13.79
CA LYS A 84 20.67 -0.91 -13.39
C LYS A 84 20.98 -1.90 -14.51
N THR A 85 19.98 -2.28 -15.31
CA THR A 85 20.15 -3.25 -16.40
C THR A 85 20.73 -2.66 -17.67
N ASP A 86 20.58 -1.35 -17.90
CA ASP A 86 21.08 -0.66 -19.10
C ASP A 86 22.58 -0.30 -19.03
N ILE A 87 23.18 -0.28 -17.83
CA ILE A 87 24.61 0.05 -17.61
C ILE A 87 25.53 -1.18 -17.73
N THR A 88 24.98 -2.37 -18.03
CA THR A 88 25.77 -3.63 -18.14
C THR A 88 25.88 -4.16 -19.58
N ASP A 89 25.59 -3.33 -20.58
CA ASP A 89 26.00 -3.56 -21.99
C ASP A 89 27.12 -2.55 -22.34
#